data_AF-W1YTH5-F1
#
_entry.id   AF-W1YTH5-F1
#
_cell.length_a   1.000
_cell.length_b   1.000
_cell.length_c   1.000
_cell.angle_alpha   90.00
_cell.angle_beta   90.00
_cell.angle_gamma   90.00
#
_symmetry.space_group_name_H-M   'P 1'
#
loop_
_entity.id
_entity.type
_entity.pdbx_description
1 polymer ?
#
loop_
_entity_poly.entity_id
_entity_poly.type
_entity_poly.pdbx_seq_one_letter_code
_entity_poly.pdbx_strand_id
1 'polypeptide(L)'
;PAAPTWRLVDKTWYLYGADGARLTGWQKVNGSWYYLSPVNGAMATGWQAISGKWYYLTESGAMATGWKKLGSHWYYFQTSGAMVTAWQDIAGLRYYFTANGDMASGWLDTGGST
;
A
#
# COMPACT_ATOMS: atom_id res chain seq x y z
N PRO A 1 0.02 -29.01 -2.75
CA PRO A 1 1.23 -28.17 -2.52
C PRO A 1 1.05 -27.44 -1.18
N ALA A 2 2.09 -27.33 -0.36
CA ALA A 2 1.99 -26.59 0.89
C ALA A 2 1.84 -25.08 0.60
N ALA A 3 1.02 -24.39 1.40
CA ALA A 3 0.92 -22.93 1.33
C ALA A 3 2.24 -22.29 1.79
N PRO A 4 2.60 -21.09 1.30
CA PRO A 4 3.75 -20.38 1.83
C PRO A 4 3.58 -20.08 3.32
N THR A 5 4.68 -20.05 4.06
CA THR A 5 4.67 -19.92 5.53
C THR A 5 5.47 -18.71 6.00
N TRP A 6 4.89 -18.01 6.96
CA TRP A 6 5.55 -16.87 7.60
C TRP A 6 6.53 -17.35 8.66
N ARG A 7 7.71 -16.73 8.70
CA ARG A 7 8.73 -16.98 9.73
C ARG A 7 9.29 -15.66 10.24
N LEU A 8 9.30 -15.50 11.56
CA LEU A 8 9.94 -14.39 12.24
C LEU A 8 11.41 -14.76 12.52
N VAL A 9 12.35 -13.93 12.05
CA VAL A 9 13.79 -14.07 12.27
C VAL A 9 14.33 -12.70 12.65
N ASP A 10 14.96 -12.58 13.82
CA ASP A 10 15.52 -11.32 14.33
C ASP A 10 14.55 -10.14 14.22
N LYS A 11 13.33 -10.32 14.74
CA LYS A 11 12.21 -9.36 14.72
C LYS A 11 11.71 -8.96 13.31
N THR A 12 12.18 -9.63 12.27
CA THR A 12 11.78 -9.37 10.88
C THR A 12 11.00 -10.56 10.32
N TRP A 13 9.87 -10.30 9.68
CA TRP A 13 9.06 -11.32 9.03
C TRP A 13 9.57 -11.64 7.63
N TYR A 14 9.54 -12.92 7.29
CA TYR A 14 9.90 -13.47 5.98
C TYR A 14 8.84 -14.48 5.56
N LEU A 15 8.61 -14.60 4.25
CA LEU A 15 7.71 -15.61 3.70
C LEU A 15 8.54 -16.68 2.98
N TYR A 16 8.27 -17.94 3.27
CA TYR A 16 8.95 -19.08 2.66
C TYR A 16 7.99 -19.91 1.81
N GLY A 17 8.44 -20.29 0.61
CA GLY A 17 7.72 -21.20 -0.28
C GLY A 17 7.72 -22.64 0.24
N ALA A 18 6.95 -23.50 -0.44
CA ALA A 18 6.85 -24.93 -0.09
C ALA A 18 8.18 -25.69 -0.24
N ASP A 19 9.09 -25.17 -1.05
CA ASP A 19 10.46 -25.64 -1.27
C ASP A 19 11.45 -25.15 -0.20
N GLY A 20 10.98 -24.36 0.78
CA GLY A 20 11.82 -23.75 1.80
C GLY A 20 12.62 -22.55 1.28
N ALA A 21 12.39 -22.08 0.06
CA ALA A 21 13.02 -20.88 -0.46
C ALA A 21 12.34 -19.62 0.09
N ARG A 22 13.13 -18.60 0.43
CA ARG A 22 12.63 -17.30 0.86
C ARG A 22 12.05 -16.55 -0.34
N LEU A 23 10.80 -16.13 -0.25
CA LEU A 23 10.09 -15.40 -1.30
C LEU A 23 10.41 -13.90 -1.26
N THR A 24 10.28 -13.26 -2.41
CA THR A 24 10.48 -11.81 -2.62
C THR A 24 9.36 -11.23 -3.48
N GLY A 25 9.28 -9.90 -3.57
CA GLY A 25 8.30 -9.18 -4.38
C GLY A 25 6.88 -9.25 -3.80
N TRP A 26 5.89 -9.04 -4.65
CA TRP A 26 4.48 -9.10 -4.28
C TRP A 26 4.01 -10.54 -4.06
N GLN A 27 3.42 -10.81 -2.91
CA GLN A 27 2.89 -12.12 -2.55
C GLN A 27 1.47 -11.99 -1.99
N LYS A 28 0.56 -12.82 -2.48
CA LYS A 28 -0.82 -12.87 -1.97
C LYS A 28 -0.98 -14.04 -1.02
N VAL A 29 -1.28 -13.76 0.24
CA VAL A 29 -1.44 -14.77 1.30
C VAL A 29 -2.77 -14.53 1.99
N ASN A 30 -3.63 -15.55 2.04
CA ASN A 30 -4.95 -15.50 2.67
C ASN A 30 -5.81 -14.29 2.25
N GLY A 31 -5.77 -13.94 0.97
CA GLY A 31 -6.54 -12.82 0.40
C GLY A 31 -5.87 -11.46 0.47
N SER A 32 -4.84 -11.28 1.30
CA SER A 32 -4.10 -10.02 1.45
C SER A 32 -2.80 -10.02 0.64
N TRP A 33 -2.44 -8.86 0.10
CA TRP A 33 -1.16 -8.65 -0.56
C TRP A 33 -0.10 -8.18 0.43
N TYR A 34 1.12 -8.67 0.23
CA TYR A 34 2.31 -8.33 1.01
C TYR A 34 3.44 -8.03 0.03
N TYR A 35 4.36 -7.17 0.42
CA TYR A 35 5.58 -6.93 -0.35
C TYR A 35 6.79 -7.38 0.45
N LEU A 36 7.57 -8.29 -0.13
CA LEU A 36 8.79 -8.81 0.44
C LEU A 36 9.95 -8.16 -0.30
N SER A 37 10.88 -7.56 0.43
CA SER A 37 12.04 -6.86 -0.13
C SER A 37 12.75 -7.72 -1.20
N PRO A 38 12.94 -7.22 -2.42
CA PRO A 38 13.70 -7.94 -3.45
C PRO A 38 15.15 -8.22 -3.05
N VAL A 39 15.71 -7.44 -2.11
CA VAL A 39 17.11 -7.56 -1.67
C VAL A 39 17.29 -8.75 -0.73
N ASN A 40 16.38 -8.91 0.23
CA ASN A 40 16.58 -9.85 1.34
C ASN A 40 15.30 -10.55 1.81
N GLY A 41 14.18 -10.39 1.12
CA GLY A 41 12.89 -11.01 1.46
C GLY A 41 12.23 -10.49 2.73
N ALA A 42 12.77 -9.45 3.37
CA ALA A 42 12.16 -8.85 4.56
C ALA A 42 10.79 -8.28 4.21
N MET A 43 9.79 -8.58 5.02
CA MET A 43 8.44 -8.05 4.85
C MET A 43 8.44 -6.52 5.02
N ALA A 44 7.98 -5.83 3.99
CA ALA A 44 7.86 -4.38 4.02
C ALA A 44 6.65 -3.93 4.84
N THR A 45 6.82 -2.82 5.54
CA THR A 45 5.75 -2.07 6.22
C THR A 45 5.90 -0.58 5.86
N GLY A 46 4.88 0.22 6.16
CA GLY A 46 4.82 1.64 5.85
C GLY A 46 4.70 1.93 4.36
N TRP A 47 5.12 3.14 3.99
CA TRP A 47 5.10 3.64 2.61
C TRP A 47 6.15 2.98 1.73
N GLN A 48 5.74 2.54 0.54
CA GLN A 48 6.63 1.89 -0.43
C GLN A 48 6.42 2.49 -1.82
N ALA A 49 7.51 2.97 -2.42
CA ALA A 49 7.54 3.39 -3.82
C ALA A 49 7.97 2.19 -4.68
N ILE A 50 7.03 1.60 -5.41
CA ILE A 50 7.25 0.39 -6.21
C ILE A 50 6.79 0.66 -7.63
N SER A 51 7.71 0.58 -8.59
CA SER A 51 7.45 0.79 -10.02
C SER A 51 6.73 2.12 -10.32
N GLY A 52 7.17 3.21 -9.66
CA GLY A 52 6.62 4.55 -9.86
C GLY A 52 5.25 4.80 -9.20
N LYS A 53 4.74 3.87 -8.39
CA LYS A 53 3.50 4.03 -7.63
C LYS A 53 3.76 3.91 -6.14
N TRP A 54 2.96 4.62 -5.35
CA TRP A 54 3.00 4.53 -3.89
C TRP A 54 2.00 3.51 -3.37
N TYR A 55 2.43 2.71 -2.40
CA TYR A 55 1.62 1.75 -1.67
C TYR A 55 1.85 1.95 -0.19
N TYR A 56 0.85 1.58 0.62
CA TYR A 56 1.02 1.54 2.07
C TYR A 56 0.82 0.11 2.57
N LEU A 57 1.84 -0.45 3.19
CA LEU A 57 1.82 -1.75 3.83
C LEU A 57 1.60 -1.49 5.32
N THR A 58 0.51 -2.00 5.88
CA THR A 58 0.19 -1.80 7.30
C THR A 58 1.26 -2.43 8.21
N GLU A 59 1.17 -2.23 9.53
CA GLU A 59 2.10 -2.84 10.49
C GLU A 59 2.13 -4.38 10.41
N SER A 60 1.04 -5.01 9.99
CA SER A 60 0.99 -6.45 9.73
C SER A 60 1.61 -6.87 8.40
N GLY A 61 2.08 -5.90 7.59
CA GLY A 61 2.56 -6.07 6.23
C GLY A 61 1.47 -6.15 5.17
N ALA A 62 0.19 -6.21 5.57
CA ALA A 62 -0.91 -6.26 4.61
C ALA A 62 -1.04 -4.92 3.87
N MET A 63 -1.15 -4.98 2.54
CA MET A 63 -1.34 -3.84 1.66
C MET A 63 -2.70 -3.18 1.90
N ALA A 64 -2.69 -1.86 2.07
CA ALA A 64 -3.90 -1.07 2.20
C ALA A 64 -4.63 -0.93 0.86
N THR A 65 -5.96 -0.94 0.94
CA THR A 65 -6.89 -0.61 -0.16
C THR A 65 -8.02 0.25 0.40
N GLY A 66 -8.61 1.10 -0.43
CA GLY A 66 -9.67 2.01 -0.04
C GLY A 66 -9.19 3.14 0.87
N TRP A 67 -10.10 3.69 1.68
CA TRP A 67 -9.83 4.79 2.60
C TRP A 67 -8.92 4.37 3.74
N LYS A 68 -7.90 5.18 4.03
CA LYS A 68 -7.00 4.97 5.17
C LYS A 68 -6.63 6.29 5.81
N LYS A 69 -6.83 6.41 7.12
CA LYS A 69 -6.31 7.53 7.92
C LYS A 69 -4.93 7.17 8.45
N LEU A 70 -3.93 7.99 8.16
CA LEU A 70 -2.56 7.83 8.62
C LEU A 70 -2.13 9.14 9.30
N GLY A 71 -2.02 9.10 10.63
CA GLY A 71 -1.87 10.31 11.44
C GLY A 71 -3.10 11.22 11.30
N SER A 72 -2.87 12.48 10.96
CA SER A 72 -3.92 13.49 10.70
C SER A 72 -4.49 13.44 9.28
N HIS A 73 -3.89 12.68 8.37
CA HIS A 73 -4.19 12.73 6.93
C HIS A 73 -5.02 11.54 6.47
N TRP A 74 -5.93 11.77 5.52
CA TRP A 74 -6.69 10.73 4.84
C TRP A 74 -6.05 10.43 3.48
N TYR A 75 -5.96 9.15 3.14
CA TYR A 75 -5.48 8.67 1.85
C TYR A 75 -6.51 7.72 1.25
N TYR A 76 -6.44 7.54 -0.05
CA TYR A 76 -7.21 6.52 -0.74
C TYR A 76 -6.32 5.66 -1.64
N PHE A 77 -6.51 4.36 -1.55
CA PHE A 77 -5.77 3.37 -2.32
C PHE A 77 -6.74 2.65 -3.24
N GLN A 78 -6.36 2.46 -4.50
CA GLN A 78 -7.12 1.64 -5.45
C GLN A 78 -7.20 0.18 -4.96
N THR A 79 -8.01 -0.64 -5.62
CA THR A 79 -8.06 -2.10 -5.36
C THR A 79 -6.72 -2.79 -5.65
N SER A 80 -5.90 -2.21 -6.54
CA SER A 80 -4.52 -2.60 -6.79
C SER A 80 -3.55 -2.22 -5.66
N GLY A 81 -4.00 -1.43 -4.69
CA GLY A 81 -3.20 -0.86 -3.61
C GLY A 81 -2.44 0.42 -3.97
N ALA A 82 -2.49 0.85 -5.23
CA ALA A 82 -1.85 2.10 -5.64
C ALA A 82 -2.57 3.30 -5.00
N MET A 83 -1.81 4.17 -4.35
CA MET A 83 -2.27 5.44 -3.81
C MET A 83 -2.75 6.35 -4.95
N VAL A 84 -3.91 6.97 -4.77
CA VAL A 84 -4.43 7.94 -5.74
C VAL A 84 -3.92 9.35 -5.44
N THR A 85 -3.89 10.18 -6.49
CA THR A 85 -3.64 11.61 -6.43
C THR A 85 -4.65 12.34 -7.32
N ALA A 86 -4.67 13.67 -7.24
CA ALA A 86 -5.56 14.55 -7.97
C ALA A 86 -7.05 14.27 -7.70
N TRP A 87 -7.92 14.74 -8.59
CA TRP A 87 -9.37 14.55 -8.49
C TRP A 87 -9.76 13.09 -8.67
N GLN A 88 -10.61 12.59 -7.78
CA GLN A 88 -11.12 11.22 -7.79
C GLN A 88 -12.62 11.23 -7.47
N ASP A 89 -13.39 10.43 -8.20
CA ASP A 89 -14.80 10.16 -7.92
C ASP A 89 -14.90 8.84 -7.15
N ILE A 90 -15.27 8.92 -5.87
CA ILE A 90 -15.32 7.78 -4.95
C ILE A 90 -16.73 7.70 -4.37
N ALA A 91 -17.45 6.63 -4.68
CA ALA A 91 -18.84 6.41 -4.26
C ALA A 91 -19.78 7.58 -4.58
N GLY A 92 -19.60 8.23 -5.74
CA GLY A 92 -20.42 9.35 -6.20
C GLY A 92 -20.07 10.70 -5.59
N LEU A 93 -19.03 10.77 -4.77
CA LEU A 93 -18.49 12.01 -4.21
C LEU A 93 -17.13 12.32 -4.82
N ARG A 94 -16.88 13.59 -5.10
CA ARG A 94 -15.64 14.06 -5.71
C ARG A 94 -14.67 14.55 -4.64
N TYR A 95 -13.48 13.96 -4.60
CA TYR A 95 -12.41 14.28 -3.66
C TYR A 95 -11.16 14.72 -4.42
N TYR A 96 -10.36 15.59 -3.80
CA TYR A 96 -9.03 15.92 -4.30
C TYR A 96 -7.95 15.40 -3.36
N PHE A 97 -7.01 14.65 -3.92
CA PHE A 97 -5.81 14.19 -3.23
C PHE A 97 -4.60 14.99 -3.75
N THR A 98 -3.73 15.45 -2.86
CA THR A 98 -2.54 16.22 -3.26
C THR A 98 -1.54 15.33 -4.02
N ALA A 99 -0.42 15.91 -4.47
CA ALA A 99 0.69 15.13 -5.02
C ALA A 99 1.30 14.14 -4.01
N ASN A 100 1.17 14.41 -2.72
CA ASN A 100 1.58 13.49 -1.64
C ASN A 100 0.50 12.45 -1.31
N GLY A 101 -0.67 12.55 -1.94
CA GLY A 101 -1.78 11.61 -1.81
C GLY A 101 -2.69 11.82 -0.61
N ASP A 102 -2.43 12.81 0.25
CA ASP A 102 -3.35 13.16 1.31
C ASP A 102 -4.56 13.92 0.75
N MET A 103 -5.74 13.63 1.29
CA MET A 103 -7.00 14.24 0.91
C MET A 103 -7.03 15.69 1.39
N ALA A 104 -7.24 16.62 0.48
CA ALA A 104 -7.47 18.01 0.83
C ALA A 104 -8.81 18.14 1.58
N SER A 105 -8.79 18.86 2.69
CA SER A 105 -9.99 19.25 3.44
C SER A 105 -10.17 20.76 3.37
N GLY A 106 -11.29 21.23 2.79
CA GLY A 106 -11.60 22.65 2.63
C GLY A 106 -11.83 23.05 1.17
N TRP A 107 -12.09 24.33 0.93
CA TRP A 107 -12.23 24.87 -0.43
C TRP A 107 -10.90 24.77 -1.16
N LEU A 108 -10.90 24.01 -2.26
CA LEU A 108 -9.79 24.00 -3.19
C LEU A 108 -10.08 25.08 -4.24
N ASP A 109 -9.45 26.25 -4.11
CA ASP A 109 -9.37 27.20 -5.22
C ASP A 109 -8.45 26.59 -6.28
N THR A 110 -9.02 25.74 -7.15
CA THR A 110 -8.39 25.45 -8.44
C THR A 110 -8.61 26.67 -9.31
N GLY A 111 -7.82 27.71 -9.08
CA GLY A 111 -7.93 29.02 -9.73
C GLY A 111 -8.41 28.89 -11.17
N GLY A 112 -9.66 29.31 -11.39
CA GLY A 112 -10.26 29.38 -12.71
C GLY A 112 -9.75 30.62 -13.43
N SER A 113 -9.05 30.38 -14.53
CA SER A 113 -8.95 31.20 -15.74
C SER A 113 -8.39 32.63 -15.61
N THR A 114 -7.20 32.83 -16.19
CA THR A 114 -7.02 33.48 -17.51
C THR A 114 -5.75 32.97 -18.15
#